data_AF-A0A1V9FKY6-F1
#
_entry.id   AF-A0A1V9FKY6-F1
#
_cell.length_a   1.000
_cell.length_b   1.000
_cell.length_c   1.000
_cell.angle_alpha   90.00
_cell.angle_beta   90.00
_cell.angle_gamma   90.00
#
_symmetry.space_group_name_H-M   'P 1'
#
loop_
_entity.id
_entity.type
_entity.pdbx_description
1 polymer ?
#
loop_
_entity_poly.entity_id
_entity_poly.type
_entity_poly.pdbx_seq_one_letter_code
_entity_poly.pdbx_strand_id
1 'polypeptide(L)'
;MNEAHIQFQEVFDELYALTIHKKMKFLEALMFYFTITSRGIWSDDKPSDAEKVEAFKWLNELSHRIWNLQFELQRGEDSDSIIRLYENMKFYGEQSGLLRSHLLPTILAAFENFKARM
;
A
#
# COMPACT_ATOMS: atom_id res chain seq x y z
N MET A 1 -1.98 4.04 -22.47
CA MET A 1 -1.84 3.82 -21.03
C MET A 1 -2.49 5.00 -20.31
N ASN A 2 -3.28 4.75 -19.26
CA ASN A 2 -3.86 5.83 -18.45
C ASN A 2 -2.74 6.52 -17.64
N GLU A 3 -2.82 7.84 -17.44
CA GLU A 3 -1.85 8.65 -16.69
C GLU A 3 -1.55 8.07 -15.30
N ALA A 4 -2.58 7.58 -14.62
CA ALA A 4 -2.46 6.93 -13.31
C ALA A 4 -1.62 5.64 -13.34
N HIS A 5 -1.59 4.92 -14.47
CA HIS A 5 -0.75 3.73 -14.62
C HIS A 5 0.72 4.11 -14.82
N ILE A 6 1.00 5.21 -15.51
CA ILE A 6 2.36 5.71 -15.72
C ILE A 6 2.94 6.16 -14.38
N GLN A 7 2.21 6.97 -13.62
CA GLN A 7 2.62 7.39 -12.27
C GLN A 7 2.86 6.20 -11.35
N PHE A 8 1.99 5.18 -11.38
CA PHE A 8 2.19 4.00 -10.56
C PHE A 8 3.48 3.24 -10.92
N GLN A 9 3.78 3.12 -12.21
CA GLN A 9 5.00 2.45 -12.68
C GLN A 9 6.25 3.23 -12.26
N GLU A 10 6.24 4.56 -12.40
CA GLU A 10 7.35 5.41 -11.97
C GLU A 10 7.62 5.27 -10.46
N VAL A 11 6.56 5.32 -9.65
CA VAL A 11 6.66 5.09 -8.20
C VAL A 11 7.22 3.70 -7.89
N PHE A 12 6.78 2.67 -8.61
CA PHE A 12 7.28 1.32 -8.43
C PHE A 12 8.77 1.21 -8.74
N ASP A 13 9.22 1.79 -9.86
CA ASP A 13 10.63 1.75 -10.27
C ASP A 13 11.52 2.49 -9.26
N GLU A 14 11.08 3.66 -8.78
CA GLU A 14 11.78 4.41 -7.74
C GLU A 14 11.88 3.62 -6.42
N LEU A 15 10.77 3.02 -5.98
CA LEU A 15 10.74 2.20 -4.76
C LEU A 15 11.65 0.97 -4.88
N TYR A 16 11.68 0.32 -6.04
CA TYR A 16 12.51 -0.85 -6.29
C TYR A 16 14.00 -0.55 -6.12
N ALA A 17 14.44 0.63 -6.58
CA ALA A 17 15.81 1.10 -6.50
C ALA A 17 16.26 1.57 -5.11
N LEU A 18 15.35 1.65 -4.13
CA LEU A 18 15.67 2.07 -2.77
C LEU A 18 16.57 1.07 -2.03
N THR A 19 17.37 1.59 -1.11
CA THR A 19 18.09 0.76 -0.12
C THR A 19 17.10 0.12 0.85
N ILE A 20 17.50 -0.99 1.49
CA ILE A 20 16.69 -1.69 2.52
C ILE A 20 16.14 -0.71 3.56
N HIS A 21 16.98 0.18 4.09
CA HIS A 21 16.56 1.16 5.08
C HIS A 21 15.47 2.11 4.57
N LYS A 22 15.60 2.59 3.32
CA LYS A 22 14.60 3.46 2.70
C LYS A 22 13.31 2.72 2.37
N LYS A 23 13.39 1.45 1.92
CA LYS A 23 12.23 0.57 1.75
C LYS A 23 11.47 0.39 3.05
N MET A 24 12.16 0.15 4.17
CA MET A 24 11.53 0.07 5.50
C MET A 24 10.79 1.37 5.85
N LYS A 25 11.43 2.53 5.66
CA LYS A 25 10.82 3.84 5.94
C LYS A 25 9.58 4.10 5.09
N PHE A 26 9.60 3.67 3.84
CA PHE A 26 8.43 3.73 2.98
C PHE A 26 7.31 2.80 3.47
N LEU A 27 7.60 1.54 3.85
CA LEU A 27 6.58 0.63 4.39
C LEU A 27 5.94 1.18 5.68
N GLU A 28 6.72 1.84 6.55
CA GLU A 28 6.20 2.55 7.73
C GLU A 28 5.23 3.68 7.33
N ALA A 29 5.59 4.48 6.32
CA ALA A 29 4.72 5.53 5.81
C ALA A 29 3.43 4.95 5.20
N LEU A 30 3.53 3.88 4.42
CA LEU A 30 2.38 3.21 3.82
C LEU A 30 1.39 2.70 4.89
N MET A 31 1.89 2.10 5.97
CA MET A 31 1.05 1.64 7.08
C MET A 31 0.30 2.79 7.78
N PHE A 32 0.94 3.95 7.92
CA PHE A 32 0.26 5.16 8.40
C PHE A 32 -0.86 5.59 7.44
N TYR A 33 -0.59 5.58 6.13
CA TYR A 33 -1.58 5.92 5.12
C TYR A 33 -2.73 4.92 5.05
N PHE A 34 -2.51 3.64 5.36
CA PHE A 34 -3.59 2.67 5.51
C PHE A 34 -4.55 3.04 6.64
N THR A 35 -4.05 3.62 7.73
CA THR A 35 -4.92 4.15 8.79
C THR A 35 -5.78 5.31 8.30
N ILE A 36 -5.26 6.17 7.41
CA ILE A 36 -6.02 7.25 6.78
C ILE A 36 -7.07 6.65 5.84
N THR A 37 -6.68 5.69 5.01
CA THR A 37 -7.57 4.99 4.08
C THR A 37 -8.71 4.28 4.79
N SER A 38 -8.45 3.62 5.92
CA SER A 38 -9.50 3.03 6.75
C SER A 38 -10.53 4.06 7.20
N ARG A 39 -10.10 5.26 7.61
CA ARG A 39 -11.03 6.34 7.98
C ARG A 39 -11.83 6.81 6.78
N GLY A 40 -11.19 6.98 5.62
CA GLY A 40 -11.85 7.37 4.37
C GLY A 40 -12.96 6.40 3.98
N ILE A 41 -12.67 5.10 3.97
CA ILE A 41 -13.64 4.03 3.71
C ILE A 41 -14.79 4.06 4.73
N TRP A 42 -14.49 4.22 6.02
CA TRP A 42 -15.55 4.24 7.05
C TRP A 42 -16.49 5.43 6.87
N SER A 43 -15.92 6.60 6.57
CA SER A 43 -16.64 7.87 6.45
C SER A 43 -17.39 8.06 5.14
N ASP A 44 -17.18 7.19 4.14
CA ASP A 44 -17.90 7.28 2.87
C ASP A 44 -19.32 6.73 3.04
N ASP A 45 -20.34 7.57 2.84
CA ASP A 45 -21.74 7.17 2.97
C ASP A 45 -22.27 6.40 1.75
N LYS A 46 -21.49 6.28 0.67
CA LYS A 46 -21.91 5.58 -0.56
C LYS A 46 -21.89 4.05 -0.44
N PRO A 47 -20.79 3.39 0.00
CA PRO A 47 -20.79 1.94 0.17
C PRO A 47 -21.62 1.51 1.39
N SER A 48 -22.22 0.33 1.31
CA SER A 48 -22.90 -0.30 2.43
C SER A 48 -21.91 -0.71 3.54
N ASP A 49 -22.41 -0.89 4.77
CA ASP A 49 -21.59 -1.37 5.89
C ASP A 49 -20.95 -2.73 5.58
N ALA A 50 -21.64 -3.61 4.84
CA ALA A 50 -21.10 -4.90 4.43
C ALA A 50 -19.89 -4.74 3.50
N GLU A 51 -19.95 -3.81 2.53
CA GLU A 51 -18.82 -3.52 1.64
C GLU A 51 -17.64 -2.88 2.39
N LYS A 52 -17.91 -2.00 3.36
CA LYS A 52 -16.89 -1.41 4.23
C LYS A 52 -16.17 -2.47 5.07
N VAL A 53 -16.94 -3.36 5.71
CA VAL A 53 -16.39 -4.47 6.51
C VAL A 53 -15.54 -5.40 5.66
N GLU A 54 -15.99 -5.75 4.45
CA GLU A 54 -15.21 -6.60 3.54
C GLU A 54 -13.92 -5.89 3.09
N ALA A 55 -13.96 -4.58 2.80
CA ALA A 55 -12.76 -3.81 2.50
C ALA A 55 -11.76 -3.79 3.68
N PHE A 56 -12.25 -3.65 4.92
CA PHE A 56 -11.40 -3.66 6.12
C PHE A 56 -10.76 -5.01 6.40
N LYS A 57 -11.49 -6.10 6.21
CA LYS A 57 -10.93 -7.45 6.31
C LYS A 57 -9.72 -7.60 5.38
N TRP A 58 -9.86 -7.24 4.11
CA TRP A 58 -8.75 -7.38 3.16
C TRP A 58 -7.63 -6.37 3.36
N LEU A 59 -7.95 -5.15 3.79
CA LEU A 59 -6.94 -4.15 4.18
C LEU A 59 -6.13 -4.62 5.39
N ASN A 60 -6.77 -5.28 6.36
CA ASN A 60 -6.11 -5.88 7.51
C ASN A 60 -5.16 -7.01 7.09
N GLU A 61 -5.61 -7.92 6.22
CA GLU A 61 -4.74 -8.97 5.66
C GLU A 61 -3.55 -8.40 4.90
N LEU A 62 -3.76 -7.38 4.05
CA LEU A 62 -2.68 -6.68 3.35
C LEU A 62 -1.70 -6.02 4.33
N SER A 63 -2.20 -5.40 5.40
CA SER A 63 -1.39 -4.81 6.47
C SER A 63 -0.49 -5.85 7.14
N HIS A 64 -1.01 -7.05 7.42
CA HIS A 64 -0.21 -8.17 7.94
C HIS A 64 0.90 -8.60 6.98
N ARG A 65 0.64 -8.61 5.67
CA ARG A 65 1.69 -8.93 4.67
C ARG A 65 2.77 -7.87 4.63
N ILE A 66 2.42 -6.59 4.75
CA ILE A 66 3.40 -5.50 4.79
C ILE A 66 4.25 -5.56 6.06
N TRP A 67 3.67 -5.90 7.22
CA TRP A 67 4.46 -6.14 8.42
C TRP A 67 5.48 -7.27 8.24
N ASN A 68 5.10 -8.37 7.57
CA ASN A 68 6.05 -9.44 7.28
C ASN A 68 7.21 -8.97 6.40
N LEU A 69 6.93 -8.18 5.35
CA LEU A 69 7.98 -7.57 4.53
C LEU A 69 8.89 -6.65 5.37
N GLN A 70 8.31 -5.86 6.28
CA GLN A 70 9.08 -5.00 7.17
C GLN A 70 9.98 -5.82 8.11
N PHE A 71 9.49 -6.93 8.68
CA PHE A 71 10.29 -7.81 9.54
C PHE A 71 11.41 -8.54 8.80
N GLU A 72 11.20 -8.90 7.53
CA GLU A 72 12.27 -9.42 6.66
C GLU A 72 13.35 -8.35 6.42
N LEU A 73 12.96 -7.14 6.02
CA LEU A 73 13.89 -6.04 5.80
C LEU A 73 14.66 -5.64 7.06
N GLN A 74 14.03 -5.69 8.24
CA GLN A 74 14.69 -5.47 9.54
C GLN A 74 15.80 -6.51 9.83
N ARG A 75 15.67 -7.73 9.30
CA ARG A 75 16.68 -8.78 9.38
C ARG A 75 17.76 -8.65 8.29
N GLY A 76 17.67 -7.64 7.43
CA GLY A 76 18.56 -7.45 6.28
C GLY A 76 18.23 -8.36 5.09
N GLU A 77 17.05 -8.98 5.09
CA GLU A 77 16.57 -9.88 4.04
C GLU A 77 15.69 -9.08 3.06
N ASP A 78 16.22 -8.75 1.88
CA ASP A 78 15.41 -8.16 0.79
C ASP A 78 15.25 -9.17 -0.34
N SER A 79 14.30 -10.08 -0.17
CA SER A 79 13.85 -11.02 -1.20
C SER A 79 12.72 -10.39 -2.01
N ASP A 80 13.08 -9.39 -2.81
CA ASP A 80 12.18 -8.68 -3.73
C ASP A 80 10.96 -8.03 -3.04
N SER A 81 11.21 -7.35 -1.92
CA SER A 81 10.15 -6.79 -1.06
C SER A 81 9.15 -5.88 -1.80
N ILE A 82 9.61 -5.06 -2.75
CA ILE A 82 8.77 -4.15 -3.53
C ILE A 82 7.92 -4.88 -4.58
N ILE A 83 8.47 -5.92 -5.22
CA ILE A 83 7.69 -6.78 -6.12
C ILE A 83 6.58 -7.47 -5.33
N ARG A 84 6.93 -8.06 -4.18
CA ARG A 84 5.95 -8.72 -3.30
C ARG A 84 4.93 -7.76 -2.75
N LEU A 85 5.30 -6.53 -2.41
CA LEU A 85 4.34 -5.48 -2.04
C LEU A 85 3.31 -5.28 -3.16
N TYR A 86 3.78 -5.11 -4.40
CA TYR A 86 2.89 -4.95 -5.56
C TYR A 86 1.95 -6.14 -5.77
N GLU A 87 2.49 -7.36 -5.71
CA GLU A 87 1.70 -8.58 -5.86
C GLU A 87 0.62 -8.69 -4.78
N ASN A 88 0.95 -8.37 -3.52
CA ASN A 88 -0.03 -8.34 -2.43
C ASN A 88 -1.10 -7.27 -2.68
N MET A 89 -0.72 -6.04 -3.04
CA MET A 89 -1.69 -4.98 -3.31
C MET A 89 -2.64 -5.34 -4.45
N LYS A 90 -2.11 -5.96 -5.52
CA LYS A 90 -2.93 -6.48 -6.62
C LYS A 90 -3.90 -7.55 -6.13
N PHE A 91 -3.38 -8.60 -5.47
CA PHE A 91 -4.18 -9.74 -5.01
C PHE A 91 -5.31 -9.31 -4.06
N TYR A 92 -5.00 -8.50 -3.04
CA TYR A 92 -6.01 -8.05 -2.06
C TYR A 92 -6.96 -7.00 -2.64
N GLY A 93 -6.49 -6.17 -3.59
CA GLY A 93 -7.38 -5.30 -4.36
C GLY A 93 -8.39 -6.06 -5.21
N GLU A 94 -8.05 -7.25 -5.73
CA GLU A 94 -9.00 -8.09 -6.48
C GLU A 94 -10.11 -8.67 -5.58
N GLN A 95 -9.88 -8.79 -4.26
CA GLN A 95 -10.88 -9.31 -3.31
C GLN A 95 -11.97 -8.28 -2.93
N SER A 96 -11.69 -6.98 -3.07
CA SER A 96 -12.65 -5.92 -2.75
C SER A 96 -12.52 -4.76 -3.72
N GLY A 97 -13.58 -4.52 -4.50
CA GLY A 97 -13.65 -3.39 -5.43
C GLY A 97 -13.52 -2.04 -4.73
N LEU A 98 -14.05 -1.92 -3.51
CA LEU A 98 -13.91 -0.74 -2.66
C LEU A 98 -12.45 -0.57 -2.21
N LEU A 99 -11.80 -1.62 -1.69
CA LEU A 99 -10.37 -1.53 -1.34
C LEU A 99 -9.53 -1.11 -2.55
N ARG A 100 -9.77 -1.73 -3.71
CA ARG A 100 -9.04 -1.44 -4.95
C ARG A 100 -9.09 0.02 -5.35
N SER A 101 -10.24 0.69 -5.22
CA SER A 101 -10.37 2.11 -5.59
C SER A 101 -9.56 3.03 -4.67
N HIS A 102 -9.21 2.58 -3.47
CA HIS A 102 -8.40 3.33 -2.52
C HIS A 102 -6.90 3.02 -2.58
N LEU A 103 -6.48 1.82 -3.03
CA LEU A 103 -5.08 1.41 -2.97
C LEU A 103 -4.13 2.35 -3.73
N LEU A 104 -4.43 2.66 -4.99
CA LEU A 104 -3.55 3.49 -5.81
C LEU A 104 -3.37 4.91 -5.23
N PRO A 105 -4.43 5.67 -4.93
CA PRO A 105 -4.29 6.97 -4.26
C PRO A 105 -3.50 6.90 -2.94
N THR A 106 -3.67 5.81 -2.19
CA THR A 106 -2.99 5.59 -0.90
C THR A 106 -1.49 5.46 -1.08
N ILE A 107 -1.05 4.66 -2.07
CA ILE A 107 0.37 4.44 -2.36
C ILE A 107 1.02 5.73 -2.86
N LEU A 108 0.36 6.44 -3.78
CA LEU A 108 0.87 7.71 -4.31
C LEU A 108 1.05 8.73 -3.19
N ALA A 109 0.06 8.87 -2.30
CA ALA A 109 0.13 9.80 -1.19
C ALA A 109 1.19 9.41 -0.15
N ALA A 110 1.34 8.10 0.13
CA ALA A 110 2.41 7.59 0.99
C ALA A 110 3.80 7.86 0.40
N PHE A 111 3.95 7.66 -0.91
CA PHE A 111 5.21 7.86 -1.62
C PHE A 111 5.61 9.34 -1.68
N GLU A 112 4.68 10.23 -2.00
CA GLU A 112 4.91 11.68 -1.97
C GLU A 112 5.33 12.16 -0.57
N ASN A 113 4.67 11.67 0.47
CA ASN A 113 5.05 11.99 1.85
C ASN A 113 6.43 11.44 2.23
N PHE A 114 6.74 10.22 1.80
CA PHE A 114 8.04 9.60 1.99
C PHE A 114 9.15 10.44 1.33
N LYS A 115 8.98 10.84 0.06
CA LYS A 115 9.96 11.71 -0.64
C LYS A 115 10.15 13.06 0.04
N ALA A 116 9.07 13.68 0.52
CA ALA A 116 9.14 14.98 1.20
C ALA A 116 9.88 14.95 2.55
N ARG A 117 10.13 13.75 3.10
CA ARG A 117 10.80 13.53 4.39
C ARG A 117 12.20 12.94 4.24
N MET A 118 12.67 12.73 3.01
CA MET A 118 14.04 12.34 2.70
C MET A 118 14.98 13.55 2.66
#